data_AF-A0A8J6PU01-F1
#
_entry.id   AF-A0A8J6PU01-F1
#
_cell.length_a   1.000
_cell.length_b   1.000
_cell.length_c   1.000
_cell.angle_alpha   90.00
_cell.angle_beta   90.00
_cell.angle_gamma   90.00
#
_symmetry.space_group_name_H-M   'P 1'
#
loop_
_entity.id
_entity.type
_entity.pdbx_description
1 polymer ?
#
loop_
_entity_poly.entity_id
_entity_poly.type
_entity_poly.pdbx_seq_one_letter_code
_entity_poly.pdbx_strand_id
1 'polypeptide(L)'
;MKVLASACRFLLAAILAAVSSQALADGACAVCDKEIVTNAELASCFLDSYDEFAKRAGNAVVVDLSACEQARGVIEPLKSLVSPVGPETATPDEPNVTFMVSRTQLDCLRKKLQEPGLKLDPSLRIALGSC
;
A
#
# COMPACT_ATOMS: atom_id res chain seq x y z
N MET A 1 -1.43 -11.31 -69.32
CA MET A 1 -0.25 -12.20 -69.17
C MET A 1 0.13 -12.25 -67.70
N LYS A 2 0.53 -13.45 -67.24
CA LYS A 2 1.14 -13.81 -65.94
C LYS A 2 0.20 -14.02 -64.75
N VAL A 3 0.28 -15.11 -63.98
CA VAL A 3 0.76 -16.50 -64.13
C VAL A 3 0.51 -17.12 -62.74
N LEU A 4 -0.12 -18.30 -62.74
CA LEU A 4 -0.05 -19.39 -61.76
C LEU A 4 -0.24 -19.12 -60.24
N ALA A 5 -1.35 -19.63 -59.74
CA ALA A 5 -1.45 -20.63 -58.67
C ALA A 5 -0.19 -20.90 -57.83
N SER A 6 -0.26 -20.62 -56.53
CA SER A 6 0.29 -21.50 -55.50
C SER A 6 -0.40 -21.26 -54.16
N ALA A 7 -1.36 -22.14 -53.89
CA ALA A 7 -1.81 -22.44 -52.55
C ALA A 7 -0.62 -22.98 -51.74
N CYS A 8 -0.12 -22.21 -50.79
CA CYS A 8 0.76 -22.72 -49.74
C CYS A 8 0.16 -22.34 -48.38
N ARG A 9 -0.76 -23.19 -47.95
CA ARG A 9 -0.91 -23.68 -46.57
C ARG A 9 -1.03 -22.59 -45.49
N PHE A 10 -2.22 -21.99 -45.46
CA PHE A 10 -2.85 -21.62 -44.19
C PHE A 10 -3.07 -22.89 -43.37
N LEU A 11 -2.39 -23.02 -42.23
CA LEU A 11 -2.79 -23.77 -41.02
C LEU A 11 -1.54 -23.97 -40.16
N LEU A 12 -1.44 -23.27 -39.03
CA LEU A 12 -1.10 -23.85 -37.72
C LEU A 12 -0.90 -22.77 -36.65
N ALA A 13 -1.53 -23.03 -35.50
CA ALA A 13 -1.28 -22.47 -34.17
C ALA A 13 -1.82 -21.06 -33.86
N ALA A 14 -3.14 -20.99 -33.65
CA ALA A 14 -3.65 -20.27 -32.49
C ALA A 14 -3.10 -20.94 -31.22
N ILE A 15 -2.51 -20.19 -30.29
CA ILE A 15 -2.52 -20.45 -28.83
C ILE A 15 -2.16 -19.14 -28.11
N LEU A 16 -3.16 -18.62 -27.40
CA LEU A 16 -3.15 -17.87 -26.14
C LEU A 16 -2.02 -16.84 -25.88
N ALA A 17 -2.38 -15.58 -26.00
CA ALA A 17 -2.04 -14.58 -24.98
C ALA A 17 -3.19 -13.58 -24.87
N ALA A 18 -4.33 -14.06 -24.37
CA ALA A 18 -5.32 -13.19 -23.76
C ALA A 18 -4.67 -12.59 -22.50
N VAL A 19 -3.91 -11.51 -22.66
CA VAL A 19 -3.56 -10.63 -21.55
C VAL A 19 -4.86 -9.94 -21.15
N SER A 20 -5.63 -10.66 -20.33
CA SER A 20 -6.74 -10.09 -19.60
C SER A 20 -6.07 -9.19 -18.56
N SER A 21 -5.89 -7.92 -18.92
CA SER A 21 -5.84 -6.85 -17.93
C SER A 21 -7.19 -6.90 -17.23
N GLN A 22 -7.29 -7.76 -16.23
CA GLN A 22 -8.36 -7.71 -15.25
C GLN A 22 -8.16 -6.39 -14.52
N ALA A 23 -8.66 -5.31 -15.12
CA ALA A 23 -9.10 -4.17 -14.36
C ALA A 23 -10.24 -4.72 -13.50
N LEU A 24 -9.87 -5.35 -12.38
CA LEU A 24 -10.77 -5.59 -11.29
C LEU A 24 -11.23 -4.19 -10.90
N ALA A 25 -12.41 -3.81 -11.39
CA ALA A 25 -13.21 -2.78 -10.76
C ALA A 25 -13.66 -3.37 -9.41
N ASP A 26 -12.69 -3.53 -8.52
CA ASP A 26 -12.86 -3.84 -7.12
C ASP A 26 -13.65 -2.67 -6.54
N GLY A 27 -14.75 -2.96 -5.83
CA GLY A 27 -15.71 -1.96 -5.36
C GLY A 27 -15.01 -0.71 -4.87
N ALA A 28 -15.04 0.34 -5.71
CA ALA A 28 -14.20 1.51 -5.52
C ALA A 28 -14.60 2.18 -4.20
N CYS A 29 -13.74 2.03 -3.20
CA CYS A 29 -13.92 2.74 -1.95
C CYS A 29 -13.58 4.22 -2.19
N ALA A 30 -14.60 5.00 -2.55
CA ALA A 30 -14.46 6.43 -2.86
C ALA A 30 -13.94 7.25 -1.67
N VAL A 31 -14.16 6.74 -0.46
CA VAL A 31 -13.79 7.34 0.82
C VAL A 31 -12.53 6.74 1.43
N CYS A 32 -11.90 5.75 0.78
CA CYS A 32 -10.67 5.15 1.30
C CYS A 32 -9.45 5.99 0.97
N ASP A 33 -8.50 5.97 1.89
CA ASP A 33 -7.24 6.66 1.78
C ASP A 33 -6.43 6.18 0.57
N LYS A 34 -5.78 7.13 -0.09
CA LYS A 34 -4.93 6.89 -1.27
C LYS A 34 -3.46 6.84 -0.93
N GLU A 35 -3.09 7.22 0.28
CA GLU A 35 -1.75 7.19 0.83
C GLU A 35 -1.86 7.11 2.35
N ILE A 36 -0.89 6.47 2.99
CA ILE A 36 -0.68 6.57 4.43
C ILE A 36 0.77 6.96 4.72
N VAL A 37 0.98 7.63 5.84
CA VAL A 37 2.27 7.82 6.50
C VAL A 37 2.38 6.75 7.58
N THR A 38 3.48 6.00 7.60
CA THR A 38 3.74 4.98 8.62
C THR A 38 5.18 5.05 9.11
N ASN A 39 5.49 4.27 10.12
CA ASN A 39 6.83 4.08 10.66
C ASN A 39 7.03 2.59 11.01
N ALA A 40 8.20 2.24 11.56
CA ALA A 40 8.52 0.86 11.89
C ALA A 40 7.56 0.22 12.91
N GLU A 41 7.11 0.99 13.91
CA GLU A 41 6.24 0.52 14.98
C GLU A 41 4.83 0.24 14.46
N LEU A 42 4.22 1.21 13.76
CA LEU A 42 2.88 1.08 13.18
C LEU A 42 2.85 0.03 12.07
N ALA A 43 3.91 -0.07 11.25
CA ALA A 43 4.02 -1.11 10.24
C ALA A 43 4.03 -2.51 10.87
N SER A 44 4.83 -2.71 11.92
CA SER A 44 4.88 -4.00 12.63
C SER A 44 3.53 -4.33 13.26
N CYS A 45 2.93 -3.37 13.96
CA CYS A 45 1.63 -3.57 14.60
C CYS A 45 0.50 -3.86 13.60
N PHE A 46 0.54 -3.21 12.43
CA PHE A 46 -0.38 -3.51 11.33
C PHE A 46 -0.23 -4.96 10.86
N LEU A 47 1.00 -5.43 10.68
CA LEU A 47 1.27 -6.81 10.24
C LEU A 47 0.82 -7.84 11.28
N ASP A 48 1.05 -7.56 12.57
CA ASP A 48 0.63 -8.42 13.67
C ASP A 48 -0.91 -8.51 13.78
N SER A 49 -1.60 -7.39 13.51
CA SER A 49 -3.07 -7.30 13.59
C SER A 49 -3.78 -7.58 12.26
N TYR A 50 -3.04 -7.89 11.19
CA TYR A 50 -3.59 -7.99 9.84
C TYR A 50 -4.74 -9.00 9.75
N ASP A 51 -4.62 -10.17 10.37
CA ASP A 51 -5.65 -11.21 10.30
C ASP A 51 -6.97 -10.75 10.93
N GLU A 52 -6.93 -9.87 11.93
CA GLU A 52 -8.11 -9.27 12.54
C GLU A 52 -8.76 -8.25 11.62
N PHE A 53 -7.96 -7.47 10.87
CA PHE A 53 -8.48 -6.55 9.84
C PHE A 53 -9.09 -7.32 8.66
N ALA A 54 -8.45 -8.40 8.21
CA ALA A 54 -8.87 -9.20 7.06
C ALA A 54 -10.23 -9.91 7.28
N LYS A 55 -10.53 -10.30 8.52
CA LYS A 55 -11.79 -10.94 8.92
C LYS A 55 -12.99 -9.97 8.92
N ARG A 56 -12.77 -8.65 8.94
CA ARG A 56 -13.86 -7.66 8.97
C ARG A 56 -14.70 -7.74 7.69
N ALA A 57 -16.02 -7.67 7.86
CA ALA A 57 -16.97 -7.65 6.76
C ALA A 57 -17.08 -6.23 6.16
N GLY A 58 -17.35 -6.15 4.86
CA GLY A 58 -17.52 -4.90 4.12
C GLY A 58 -16.45 -4.67 3.06
N ASN A 59 -16.70 -3.68 2.20
CA ASN A 59 -15.80 -3.30 1.10
C ASN A 59 -14.75 -2.26 1.53
N ALA A 60 -14.93 -1.67 2.70
CA ALA A 60 -14.01 -0.74 3.34
C ALA A 60 -13.70 -1.25 4.75
N VAL A 61 -12.44 -1.19 5.12
CA VAL A 61 -11.90 -1.64 6.39
C VAL A 61 -11.26 -0.42 7.07
N VAL A 62 -11.80 -0.04 8.22
CA VAL A 62 -11.13 0.92 9.10
C VAL A 62 -9.99 0.19 9.77
N VAL A 63 -8.78 0.71 9.65
CA VAL A 63 -7.59 0.26 10.37
C VAL A 63 -7.37 1.26 11.50
N ASP A 64 -7.27 0.76 12.73
CA ASP A 64 -7.02 1.54 13.93
C ASP A 64 -5.83 0.92 14.66
N LEU A 65 -4.76 1.70 14.73
CA LEU A 65 -3.47 1.38 15.34
C LEU A 65 -3.19 2.29 16.55
N SER A 66 -4.19 3.01 17.07
CA SER A 66 -4.03 3.88 18.24
C SER A 66 -3.52 3.12 19.48
N ALA A 67 -3.86 1.83 19.61
CA ALA A 67 -3.32 0.96 20.65
C ALA A 67 -1.81 0.70 20.49
N CYS A 68 -1.28 0.78 19.27
CA CYS A 68 0.12 0.55 18.94
C CYS A 68 1.00 1.74 19.30
N GLU A 69 0.47 2.97 19.24
CA GLU A 69 1.22 4.17 19.62
C GLU A 69 1.59 4.21 21.10
N GLN A 70 0.85 3.49 21.95
CA GLN A 70 1.13 3.41 23.39
C GLN A 70 2.42 2.63 23.70
N ALA A 71 2.98 1.90 22.74
CA ALA A 71 4.31 1.29 22.86
C ALA A 71 5.44 2.33 22.87
N ARG A 72 5.15 3.59 22.52
CA ARG A 72 6.03 4.74 22.78
C ARG A 72 6.09 4.99 24.28
N GLY A 73 6.95 4.23 24.97
CA GLY A 73 7.33 4.56 26.34
C GLY A 73 7.81 6.00 26.38
N VAL A 74 7.05 6.86 27.07
CA VAL A 74 7.31 8.27 27.41
C VAL A 74 8.66 8.78 26.90
N ILE A 75 8.74 9.09 25.60
CA ILE A 75 9.78 9.99 25.12
C ILE A 75 9.05 11.30 24.95
N GLU A 76 9.03 12.08 26.04
CA GLU A 76 8.77 13.51 25.94
C GLU A 76 9.57 14.01 24.73
N PRO A 77 8.94 14.76 23.80
CA PRO A 77 9.66 15.27 22.67
C PRO A 77 10.86 16.03 23.24
N LEU A 78 12.06 15.58 22.89
CA LEU A 78 13.33 16.22 23.25
C LEU A 78 13.48 17.62 22.60
N LYS A 79 12.36 18.27 22.25
CA LYS A 79 12.23 19.68 21.91
C LYS A 79 12.45 20.61 23.11
N SER A 80 12.44 20.10 24.35
CA SER A 80 12.74 20.94 25.53
C SER A 80 14.23 21.13 25.82
N LEU A 81 15.13 20.37 25.18
CA LEU A 81 16.59 20.47 25.40
C LEU A 81 17.37 21.04 24.21
N VAL A 82 16.72 21.38 23.10
CA VAL A 82 17.39 22.02 21.95
C VAL A 82 16.73 23.36 21.66
N SER A 83 17.30 24.43 22.24
CA SER A 83 16.98 25.83 21.92
C SER A 83 17.22 26.15 20.42
N PRO A 84 16.54 27.17 19.87
CA PRO A 84 16.30 27.30 18.44
C PRO A 84 17.41 28.09 17.74
N VAL A 85 18.33 27.42 17.04
CA VAL A 85 19.16 28.05 16.01
C VAL A 85 19.46 27.03 14.92
N GLY A 86 18.66 27.02 13.86
CA GLY A 86 18.90 26.24 12.65
C GLY A 86 17.77 26.45 11.64
N PRO A 87 18.04 26.47 10.33
CA PRO A 87 16.99 26.63 9.32
C PRO A 87 15.97 25.51 9.51
N GLU A 88 14.68 25.86 9.49
CA GLU A 88 13.53 24.96 9.69
C GLU A 88 13.80 23.57 9.11
N THR A 89 14.20 22.64 9.97
CA THR A 89 14.27 21.23 9.62
C THR A 89 12.82 20.79 9.58
N ALA A 90 12.31 20.54 8.37
CA ALA A 90 10.97 20.04 8.15
C ALA A 90 10.69 18.92 9.15
N THR A 91 9.74 19.15 10.06
CA THR A 91 9.31 18.12 11.00
C THR A 91 8.76 16.95 10.17
N PRO A 92 9.22 15.71 10.40
CA PRO A 92 8.69 14.55 9.71
C PRO A 92 7.17 14.47 9.86
N ASP A 93 6.45 14.10 8.80
CA ASP A 93 4.99 13.96 8.84
C ASP A 93 4.56 12.95 9.91
N GLU A 94 3.45 13.24 10.60
CA GLU A 94 2.94 12.36 11.64
C GLU A 94 2.38 11.05 11.04
N PRO A 95 2.76 9.88 11.57
CA PRO A 95 2.21 8.60 11.13
C PRO A 95 0.69 8.50 11.32
N ASN A 96 -0.01 7.86 10.38
CA ASN A 96 -1.45 7.66 10.47
C ASN A 96 -1.80 6.52 11.43
N VAL A 97 -2.48 6.87 12.51
CA VAL A 97 -2.97 5.90 13.51
C VAL A 97 -4.32 5.30 13.15
N THR A 98 -5.12 6.00 12.35
CA THR A 98 -6.42 5.54 11.88
C THR A 98 -6.59 5.94 10.43
N PHE A 99 -6.98 4.98 9.60
CA PHE A 99 -7.19 5.19 8.16
C PHE A 99 -8.16 4.14 7.62
N MET A 100 -8.72 4.36 6.44
CA MET A 100 -9.70 3.45 5.84
C MET A 100 -9.21 2.96 4.48
N VAL A 101 -9.26 1.65 4.27
CA VAL A 101 -8.75 0.99 3.05
C VAL A 101 -9.77 0.03 2.47
N SER A 102 -9.76 -0.15 1.15
CA SER A 102 -10.47 -1.28 0.54
C SER A 102 -9.80 -2.60 0.91
N ARG A 103 -10.45 -3.73 0.65
CA ARG A 103 -9.84 -5.05 0.90
C ARG A 103 -8.58 -5.25 0.03
N THR A 104 -8.63 -4.84 -1.23
CA THR A 104 -7.46 -4.89 -2.12
C THR A 104 -6.32 -4.01 -1.62
N GLN A 105 -6.63 -2.80 -1.12
CA GLN A 105 -5.64 -1.91 -0.52
C GLN A 105 -5.04 -2.49 0.78
N LEU A 106 -5.85 -3.18 1.60
CA LEU A 106 -5.37 -3.84 2.83
C LEU A 106 -4.33 -4.92 2.51
N ASP A 107 -4.62 -5.78 1.54
CA ASP A 107 -3.70 -6.86 1.11
C ASP A 107 -2.46 -6.30 0.42
N CYS A 108 -2.64 -5.25 -0.39
CA CYS A 108 -1.55 -4.55 -1.04
C CYS A 108 -0.61 -3.91 0.00
N LEU A 109 -1.15 -3.24 1.02
CA LEU A 109 -0.36 -2.64 2.09
C LEU A 109 0.45 -3.69 2.83
N ARG A 110 -0.15 -4.83 3.20
CA ARG A 110 0.57 -5.96 3.81
C ARG A 110 1.76 -6.39 2.96
N LYS A 111 1.55 -6.59 1.65
CA LYS A 111 2.61 -7.00 0.73
C LYS A 111 3.74 -5.99 0.67
N LYS A 112 3.42 -4.70 0.51
CA LYS A 112 4.41 -3.61 0.48
C LYS A 112 5.26 -3.60 1.75
N LEU A 113 4.64 -3.73 2.92
CA LEU A 113 5.34 -3.75 4.21
C LEU A 113 6.23 -4.98 4.41
N GLN A 114 5.98 -6.07 3.68
CA GLN A 114 6.78 -7.29 3.72
C GLN A 114 7.87 -7.33 2.62
N GLU A 115 7.97 -6.30 1.77
CA GLU A 115 8.98 -6.25 0.71
C GLU A 115 10.39 -6.26 1.30
N PRO A 116 11.26 -7.18 0.85
CA PRO A 116 12.62 -7.26 1.36
C PRO A 116 13.38 -5.99 1.00
N GLY A 117 14.04 -5.40 2.00
CA GLY A 117 14.81 -4.16 1.83
C GLY A 117 13.98 -2.89 1.89
N LEU A 118 12.69 -2.95 2.22
CA LEU A 118 11.91 -1.77 2.57
C LEU A 118 12.55 -1.08 3.78
N LYS A 119 12.87 0.21 3.62
CA LYS A 119 13.32 1.05 4.73
C LYS A 119 12.11 1.73 5.36
N LEU A 120 11.84 1.37 6.62
CA LEU A 120 10.78 1.98 7.42
C LEU A 120 11.33 3.27 8.07
N ASP A 121 11.38 4.33 7.27
CA ASP A 121 11.66 5.68 7.76
C ASP A 121 10.56 6.15 8.73
N PRO A 122 10.85 7.09 9.65
CA PRO A 122 9.88 7.54 10.67
C PRO A 122 8.60 8.18 10.11
N SER A 123 8.61 8.57 8.83
CA SER A 123 7.47 9.14 8.10
C SER A 123 7.39 8.57 6.68
N LEU A 124 7.45 7.25 6.55
CA LEU A 124 7.36 6.57 5.27
C LEU A 124 5.95 6.75 4.68
N ARG A 125 5.87 7.38 3.51
CA ARG A 125 4.64 7.48 2.73
C ARG A 125 4.47 6.24 1.84
N ILE A 126 3.33 5.57 1.96
CA ILE A 126 2.95 4.42 1.13
C ILE A 126 1.71 4.78 0.32
N ALA A 127 1.88 4.92 -0.99
CA ALA A 127 0.76 5.12 -1.90
C ALA A 127 -0.10 3.86 -1.98
N LEU A 128 -1.40 4.01 -1.71
CA LEU A 128 -2.43 2.98 -1.81
C LEU A 128 -3.34 3.16 -3.03
N GLY A 129 -3.23 4.27 -3.76
CA GLY A 129 -3.99 4.50 -5.00
C GLY A 129 -3.45 3.71 -6.21
N SER A 130 -2.25 3.13 -6.10
CA SER A 130 -1.68 2.18 -7.07
C SER A 130 -1.90 0.72 -6.69
N CYS A 131 -2.59 0.50 -5.57
CA CYS A 131 -3.33 -0.72 -5.31
C CYS A 131 -4.71 -0.56 -5.99
#